data_AF-A0A9P9BL32-F1
#
_entry.id   AF-A0A9P9BL32-F1
#
_cell.length_a   1.000
_cell.length_b   1.000
_cell.length_c   1.000
_cell.angle_alpha   90.00
_cell.angle_beta   90.00
_cell.angle_gamma   90.00
#
_symmetry.space_group_name_H-M   'P 1'
#
loop_
_entity.id
_entity.type
_entity.pdbx_description
1 polymer ?
#
loop_
_entity_poly.entity_id
_entity_poly.type
_entity_poly.pdbx_seq_one_letter_code
_entity_poly.pdbx_strand_id
1 'polypeptide(L)'
;MSYEAAVRREVYLSWKPVFTLGSNWQLRKPSKIQAVVSKYAPLHYYFWHPNIIKILGSLLEDHVFLSDEAARRVFPDIFDQVSHEKQDSSLGNSRLPPQPEASVEMMKGLTSLVQGLYRSGEYSDLLVRCGQDSYPVHKAIVCPQSAYFATACKGSFKEGRTGEISLLGDDPQAVGRMMFYFYHRDYTWEPPLSGSVPGSTIGGVFEDDQADLDESFDHNLQDQMHSALSFHTAMYALADKYLVPELKALAVTKFRVAARGSWSARHFLDSTQKVYTSTPETDRGMRDVVVEVFQEHIELLDMEEARQVLKTLPALTYDVLISGHRNGWR
;
A
#
# COMPACT_ATOMS: atom_id res chain seq x y z
N MET A 1 -8.76 28.01 -10.03
CA MET A 1 -7.80 27.31 -10.92
C MET A 1 -8.55 26.13 -11.53
N SER A 2 -8.70 26.09 -12.85
CA SER A 2 -9.36 24.96 -13.52
C SER A 2 -8.37 23.80 -13.59
N TYR A 3 -8.74 22.64 -13.04
CA TYR A 3 -7.95 21.41 -13.16
C TYR A 3 -8.27 20.74 -14.50
N GLU A 4 -7.28 20.06 -15.08
CA GLU A 4 -7.45 19.34 -16.34
C GLU A 4 -8.58 18.30 -16.25
N ALA A 5 -9.46 18.26 -17.26
CA ALA A 5 -10.67 17.44 -17.24
C ALA A 5 -10.37 15.94 -17.06
N ALA A 6 -9.26 15.45 -17.64
CA ALA A 6 -8.80 14.08 -17.49
C ALA A 6 -8.42 13.75 -16.03
N VAL A 7 -7.72 14.65 -15.35
CA VAL A 7 -7.32 14.48 -13.94
C VAL A 7 -8.55 14.47 -13.02
N ARG A 8 -9.50 15.38 -13.25
CA ARG A 8 -10.78 15.40 -12.51
C ARG A 8 -11.55 14.10 -12.68
N ARG A 9 -11.56 13.55 -13.90
CA ARG A 9 -12.24 12.31 -14.27
C ARG A 9 -11.66 11.10 -13.56
N GLU A 10 -10.33 10.97 -13.55
CA GLU A 10 -9.64 9.87 -12.85
C GLU A 10 -9.89 9.93 -11.34
N VAL A 11 -9.79 11.11 -10.75
CA VAL A 11 -10.09 11.31 -9.32
C VAL A 11 -11.56 10.98 -9.02
N TYR A 12 -12.50 11.39 -9.88
CA TYR A 12 -13.91 11.03 -9.73
C TYR A 12 -14.12 9.51 -9.72
N LEU A 13 -13.56 8.79 -10.70
CA LEU A 13 -13.72 7.33 -10.80
C LEU A 13 -13.13 6.59 -9.59
N SER A 14 -11.93 6.99 -9.17
CA SER A 14 -11.24 6.38 -8.04
C SER A 14 -11.98 6.61 -6.72
N TRP A 15 -12.57 7.80 -6.52
CA TRP A 15 -13.20 8.19 -5.25
C TRP A 15 -14.72 8.00 -5.22
N LYS A 16 -15.38 7.72 -6.36
CA LYS A 16 -16.84 7.48 -6.44
C LYS A 16 -17.30 6.46 -5.39
N PRO A 17 -16.67 5.28 -5.20
CA PRO A 17 -17.12 4.31 -4.20
C PRO A 17 -17.11 4.85 -2.77
N VAL A 18 -16.11 5.66 -2.41
CA VAL A 18 -15.96 6.25 -1.06
C VAL A 18 -17.11 7.21 -0.78
N PHE A 19 -17.45 8.03 -1.77
CA PHE A 19 -18.49 9.04 -1.63
C PHE A 19 -19.90 8.50 -1.89
N THR A 20 -20.13 7.37 -2.55
CA THR A 20 -21.48 6.83 -2.81
C THR A 20 -21.96 5.77 -1.82
N LEU A 21 -21.07 5.16 -1.02
CA LEU A 21 -21.43 4.21 0.04
C LEU A 21 -22.40 4.81 1.10
N GLY A 22 -23.46 4.07 1.44
CA GLY A 22 -24.62 4.57 2.19
C GLY A 22 -24.34 5.15 3.59
N SER A 23 -23.31 4.66 4.29
CA SER A 23 -22.91 5.17 5.61
C SER A 23 -22.04 6.44 5.57
N ASN A 24 -21.56 6.83 4.38
CA ASN A 24 -20.54 7.87 4.20
C ASN A 24 -21.13 9.24 3.82
N TRP A 25 -22.45 9.43 3.93
CA TRP A 25 -23.10 10.69 3.57
C TRP A 25 -22.54 11.91 4.33
N GLN A 26 -22.03 11.70 5.55
CA GLN A 26 -21.42 12.74 6.38
C GLN A 26 -20.04 13.21 5.88
N LEU A 27 -19.36 12.39 5.07
CA LEU A 27 -18.06 12.69 4.47
C LEU A 27 -18.17 13.64 3.27
N ARG A 28 -19.41 13.92 2.83
CA ARG A 28 -19.74 14.71 1.63
C ARG A 28 -19.83 16.23 1.89
N LYS A 29 -19.55 16.69 3.12
CA LYS A 29 -19.49 18.13 3.44
C LYS A 29 -18.12 18.69 3.00
N PRO A 30 -18.06 19.87 2.34
CA PRO A 30 -16.80 20.47 1.88
C PRO A 30 -15.72 20.59 2.98
N SER A 31 -16.13 20.85 4.23
CA SER A 31 -15.23 21.00 5.39
C SER A 31 -14.61 19.70 5.91
N LYS A 32 -14.96 18.53 5.35
CA LYS A 32 -14.49 17.22 5.83
C LYS A 32 -13.58 16.48 4.84
N ILE A 33 -13.28 17.08 3.68
CA ILE A 33 -12.47 16.45 2.63
C ILE A 33 -11.09 16.06 3.15
N GLN A 34 -10.47 16.89 3.98
CA GLN A 34 -9.16 16.60 4.54
C GLN A 34 -9.18 15.35 5.43
N ALA A 35 -10.19 15.21 6.30
CA ALA A 35 -10.36 14.02 7.14
C ALA A 35 -10.66 12.76 6.33
N VAL A 36 -11.42 12.90 5.23
CA VAL A 36 -11.73 11.80 4.30
C VAL A 36 -10.48 11.37 3.54
N VAL A 37 -9.72 12.33 3.04
CA VAL A 37 -8.45 12.06 2.36
C VAL A 37 -7.48 11.38 3.31
N SER A 38 -7.31 11.86 4.55
CA SER A 38 -6.45 11.19 5.53
C SER A 38 -6.93 9.77 5.87
N LYS A 39 -8.24 9.55 5.97
CA LYS A 39 -8.81 8.22 6.29
C LYS A 39 -8.70 7.21 5.14
N TYR A 40 -8.79 7.67 3.88
CA TYR A 40 -8.84 6.80 2.69
C TYR A 40 -7.60 6.89 1.79
N ALA A 41 -6.67 7.80 2.06
CA ALA A 41 -5.38 7.92 1.36
C ALA A 41 -4.60 6.60 1.28
N PRO A 42 -4.62 5.71 2.31
CA PRO A 42 -3.95 4.42 2.22
C PRO A 42 -4.55 3.48 1.15
N LEU A 43 -5.84 3.65 0.81
CA LEU A 43 -6.58 2.79 -0.13
C LEU A 43 -6.56 3.30 -1.57
N HIS A 44 -6.22 4.58 -1.79
CA HIS A 44 -6.17 5.22 -3.11
C HIS A 44 -4.75 5.62 -3.54
N TYR A 45 -3.75 4.97 -2.95
CA TYR A 45 -2.32 5.18 -3.14
C TYR A 45 -1.85 5.28 -4.60
N TYR A 46 -2.42 4.47 -5.50
CA TYR A 46 -2.06 4.47 -6.94
C TYR A 46 -2.61 5.66 -7.73
N PHE A 47 -3.55 6.42 -7.15
CA PHE A 47 -4.24 7.55 -7.79
C PHE A 47 -4.07 8.83 -6.97
N TRP A 48 -3.01 8.91 -6.16
CA TRP A 48 -2.69 10.08 -5.36
C TRP A 48 -2.25 11.23 -6.27
N HIS A 49 -2.82 12.42 -6.04
CA HIS A 49 -2.47 13.64 -6.75
C HIS A 49 -2.10 14.73 -5.73
N PRO A 50 -1.06 15.56 -5.96
CA PRO A 50 -0.62 16.58 -5.00
C PRO A 50 -1.72 17.58 -4.61
N ASN A 51 -2.69 17.80 -5.51
CA ASN A 51 -3.84 18.69 -5.30
C ASN A 51 -5.15 17.96 -4.98
N ILE A 52 -5.11 16.70 -4.49
CA ILE A 52 -6.29 15.84 -4.33
C ILE A 52 -7.42 16.50 -3.52
N ILE A 53 -7.10 17.23 -2.45
CA ILE A 53 -8.10 17.94 -1.62
C ILE A 53 -8.86 19.00 -2.44
N LYS A 54 -8.14 19.77 -3.25
CA LYS A 54 -8.74 20.83 -4.07
C LYS A 54 -9.54 20.25 -5.24
N ILE A 55 -9.06 19.16 -5.85
CA ILE A 55 -9.77 18.45 -6.92
C ILE A 55 -11.08 17.86 -6.37
N LEU A 56 -11.03 17.15 -5.24
CA LEU A 56 -12.24 16.63 -4.57
C LEU A 56 -13.20 17.74 -4.16
N GLY A 57 -12.68 18.88 -3.69
CA GLY A 57 -13.50 20.07 -3.38
C GLY A 57 -14.30 20.53 -4.58
N SER A 58 -13.63 20.71 -5.72
CA SER A 58 -14.29 21.13 -6.95
C SER A 58 -15.23 20.08 -7.57
N LEU A 59 -15.03 18.78 -7.31
CA LEU A 59 -15.97 17.72 -7.73
C LEU A 59 -17.23 17.70 -6.83
N LEU A 60 -17.08 18.01 -5.55
CA LEU A 60 -18.21 18.13 -4.62
C LEU A 60 -19.05 19.37 -4.92
N GLU A 61 -18.42 20.48 -5.33
CA GLU A 61 -19.09 21.68 -5.84
C GLU A 61 -19.93 21.37 -7.10
N ASP A 62 -19.40 20.57 -8.02
CA ASP A 62 -20.11 20.12 -9.23
C ASP A 62 -21.18 19.04 -8.96
N HIS A 63 -21.32 18.60 -7.70
CA HIS A 63 -22.31 17.61 -7.27
C HIS A 63 -22.24 16.24 -7.99
N VAL A 64 -21.10 15.91 -8.62
CA VAL A 64 -20.96 14.68 -9.43
C VAL A 64 -21.06 13.39 -8.60
N PHE A 65 -20.85 13.47 -7.29
CA PHE A 65 -21.03 12.34 -6.36
C PHE A 65 -22.46 12.22 -5.82
N LEU A 66 -23.34 13.20 -6.10
CA LEU A 66 -24.71 13.27 -5.60
C LEU A 66 -25.75 12.80 -6.63
N SER A 67 -25.45 12.94 -7.92
CA SER A 67 -26.37 12.58 -9.00
C SER A 67 -25.59 12.06 -10.21
N ASP A 68 -26.03 10.92 -10.74
CA ASP A 68 -25.48 10.41 -12.00
C ASP A 68 -25.81 11.36 -13.17
N GLU A 69 -26.89 12.14 -13.11
CA GLU A 69 -27.16 13.22 -14.07
C GLU A 69 -26.16 14.37 -13.96
N ALA A 70 -25.73 14.75 -12.76
CA ALA A 70 -24.67 15.74 -12.56
C ALA A 70 -23.32 15.21 -13.06
N ALA A 71 -23.00 13.95 -12.74
CA ALA A 71 -21.80 13.28 -13.26
C ALA A 71 -21.80 13.17 -14.78
N ARG A 72 -22.95 12.87 -15.41
CA ARG A 72 -23.12 12.81 -16.87
C ARG A 72 -22.86 14.16 -17.55
N ARG A 73 -23.25 15.27 -16.93
CA ARG A 73 -22.98 16.61 -17.48
C ARG A 73 -21.50 16.98 -17.45
N VAL A 74 -20.78 16.54 -16.42
CA VAL A 74 -19.36 16.86 -16.22
C VAL A 74 -18.44 15.86 -16.94
N PHE A 75 -18.88 14.59 -17.08
CA PHE A 75 -18.11 13.50 -17.69
C PHE A 75 -18.97 12.67 -18.67
N PRO A 76 -19.50 13.26 -19.76
CA PRO A 76 -20.42 12.58 -20.68
C PRO A 76 -19.83 11.29 -21.27
N ASP A 77 -18.53 11.29 -21.59
CA ASP A 77 -17.81 10.16 -22.17
C ASP A 77 -17.77 8.90 -21.28
N ILE A 78 -17.99 9.04 -19.95
CA ILE A 78 -18.11 7.88 -19.04
C ILE A 78 -19.44 7.14 -19.26
N PHE A 79 -20.49 7.86 -19.66
CA PHE A 79 -21.86 7.36 -19.66
C PHE A 79 -22.42 7.08 -21.07
N ASP A 80 -21.80 7.61 -22.12
CA ASP A 80 -22.24 7.41 -23.51
C ASP A 80 -21.83 6.07 -24.14
N GLN A 81 -21.14 5.19 -23.40
CA GLN A 81 -20.79 3.83 -23.89
C GLN A 81 -21.96 2.82 -23.85
N VAL A 82 -23.20 3.25 -23.56
CA VAL A 82 -24.36 2.32 -23.42
C VAL A 82 -25.53 2.63 -24.39
N SER A 83 -25.43 3.65 -25.24
CA SER A 83 -26.60 4.10 -26.05
C SER A 83 -26.65 3.64 -27.51
N HIS A 84 -25.73 2.79 -27.98
CA HIS A 84 -25.78 2.26 -29.36
C HIS A 84 -25.72 0.74 -29.43
N GLU A 85 -26.70 0.04 -28.85
CA GLU A 85 -26.99 -1.35 -29.26
C GLU A 85 -28.41 -1.76 -28.86
N LYS A 86 -29.40 -1.23 -29.59
CA LYS A 86 -30.71 -1.86 -29.73
C LYS A 86 -31.19 -1.71 -31.17
N GLN A 87 -30.94 -2.75 -31.96
CA GLN A 87 -31.87 -3.39 -32.89
C GLN A 87 -31.07 -4.25 -33.87
N ASP A 88 -30.89 -5.54 -33.55
CA ASP A 88 -31.40 -6.55 -34.48
C ASP A 88 -31.63 -7.89 -33.77
N SER A 89 -32.76 -8.50 -34.08
CA SER A 89 -33.24 -9.74 -33.49
C SER A 89 -32.92 -10.91 -34.40
N SER A 90 -31.97 -11.77 -34.04
CA SER A 90 -32.07 -13.21 -34.37
C SER A 90 -31.13 -14.08 -33.53
N LEU A 91 -31.74 -15.08 -32.88
CA LEU A 91 -31.27 -16.42 -32.53
C LEU A 91 -29.74 -16.65 -32.41
N GLY A 92 -29.27 -16.75 -31.17
CA GLY A 92 -28.01 -17.41 -30.84
C GLY A 92 -27.87 -17.57 -29.33
N ASN A 93 -27.75 -18.81 -28.85
CA ASN A 93 -27.39 -19.12 -27.47
C ASN A 93 -25.94 -18.64 -27.23
N SER A 94 -25.76 -17.36 -26.93
CA SER A 94 -24.50 -16.80 -26.44
C SER A 94 -24.64 -16.57 -24.94
N ARG A 95 -23.91 -17.37 -24.17
CA ARG A 95 -23.70 -17.14 -22.75
C ARG A 95 -23.11 -15.74 -22.60
N LEU A 96 -23.93 -14.77 -22.19
CA LEU A 96 -23.49 -13.40 -21.94
C LEU A 96 -22.28 -13.43 -20.98
N PRO A 97 -21.20 -12.66 -21.26
CA PRO A 97 -20.11 -12.54 -20.32
C PRO A 97 -20.66 -12.06 -18.96
N PRO A 98 -20.15 -12.59 -17.84
CA PRO A 98 -20.61 -12.15 -16.53
C PRO A 98 -20.45 -10.63 -16.41
N GLN A 99 -21.53 -9.97 -15.98
CA GLN A 99 -21.56 -8.52 -15.78
C GLN A 99 -20.45 -8.11 -14.78
N PRO A 100 -19.71 -7.01 -15.03
CA PRO A 100 -18.55 -6.61 -14.21
C PRO A 100 -18.84 -6.55 -12.71
N GLU A 101 -20.05 -6.13 -12.33
CA GLU A 101 -20.48 -6.01 -10.94
C GLU A 101 -20.61 -7.37 -10.22
N ALA A 102 -21.12 -8.39 -10.91
CA ALA A 102 -21.26 -9.74 -10.35
C ALA A 102 -19.88 -10.38 -10.12
N SER A 103 -18.93 -10.15 -11.02
CA SER A 103 -17.55 -10.61 -10.87
C SER A 103 -16.82 -9.92 -9.71
N VAL A 104 -17.04 -8.61 -9.52
CA VAL A 104 -16.47 -7.85 -8.40
C VAL A 104 -17.03 -8.34 -7.07
N GLU A 105 -18.34 -8.55 -6.96
CA GLU A 105 -18.96 -9.02 -5.72
C GLU A 105 -18.52 -10.45 -5.36
N MET A 106 -18.41 -11.33 -6.36
CA MET A 106 -17.87 -12.67 -6.17
C MET A 106 -16.42 -12.64 -5.65
N MET A 107 -15.57 -11.77 -6.23
CA MET A 107 -14.18 -11.61 -5.77
C MET A 107 -14.11 -11.07 -4.34
N LYS A 108 -14.99 -10.14 -3.95
CA LYS A 108 -15.08 -9.68 -2.56
C LYS A 108 -15.50 -10.80 -1.61
N GLY A 109 -16.50 -11.60 -1.99
CA GLY A 109 -16.95 -12.75 -1.21
C GLY A 109 -15.81 -13.74 -0.94
N LEU A 110 -15.08 -14.13 -2.00
CA LEU A 110 -13.91 -15.01 -1.88
C LEU A 110 -12.81 -14.38 -1.02
N THR A 111 -12.53 -13.09 -1.20
CA THR A 111 -11.54 -12.36 -0.40
C THR A 111 -11.91 -12.37 1.09
N SER A 112 -13.18 -12.11 1.42
CA SER A 112 -13.65 -12.13 2.80
C SER A 112 -13.54 -13.52 3.44
N LEU A 113 -13.81 -14.59 2.69
CA LEU A 113 -13.66 -15.95 3.17
C LEU A 113 -12.20 -16.26 3.51
N VAL A 114 -11.27 -15.93 2.60
CA VAL A 114 -9.83 -16.12 2.83
C VAL A 114 -9.35 -15.31 4.04
N GLN A 115 -9.74 -14.04 4.14
CA GLN A 115 -9.39 -13.21 5.31
C GLN A 115 -9.99 -13.76 6.61
N GLY A 116 -11.18 -14.36 6.56
CA GLY A 116 -11.80 -15.03 7.69
C GLY A 116 -10.97 -16.20 8.23
N LEU A 117 -10.39 -17.00 7.34
CA LEU A 117 -9.50 -18.13 7.71
C LEU A 117 -8.28 -17.67 8.51
N TYR A 118 -7.73 -16.49 8.20
CA TYR A 118 -6.62 -15.93 8.99
C TYR A 118 -7.03 -15.59 10.42
N ARG A 119 -8.24 -15.03 10.59
CA ARG A 119 -8.74 -14.61 11.91
C ARG A 119 -9.16 -15.78 12.77
N SER A 120 -9.79 -16.80 12.18
CA SER A 120 -10.28 -17.95 12.93
C SER A 120 -9.18 -19.00 13.17
N GLY A 121 -8.26 -19.17 12.21
CA GLY A 121 -7.28 -20.26 12.22
C GLY A 121 -7.88 -21.65 12.02
N GLU A 122 -9.20 -21.75 11.78
CA GLU A 122 -9.90 -23.02 11.56
C GLU A 122 -9.36 -23.73 10.32
N TYR A 123 -9.18 -25.04 10.40
CA TYR A 123 -8.62 -25.89 9.33
C TYR A 123 -7.15 -25.63 8.99
N SER A 124 -6.43 -24.87 9.82
CA SER A 124 -4.99 -24.72 9.68
C SER A 124 -4.27 -26.08 9.79
N ASP A 125 -3.29 -26.27 8.91
CA ASP A 125 -2.50 -27.50 8.77
C ASP A 125 -0.99 -27.23 8.82
N LEU A 126 -0.62 -26.00 9.16
CA LEU A 126 0.74 -25.53 9.36
C LEU A 126 0.79 -24.50 10.49
N LEU A 127 1.74 -24.65 11.41
CA LEU A 127 2.04 -23.68 12.46
C LEU A 127 3.37 -22.99 12.13
N VAL A 128 3.35 -21.67 11.99
CA VAL A 128 4.59 -20.89 11.88
C VAL A 128 4.85 -20.16 13.19
N ARG A 129 6.08 -20.22 13.69
CA ARG A 129 6.51 -19.53 14.91
C ARG A 129 7.59 -18.50 14.62
N CYS A 130 7.51 -17.36 15.29
CA CYS A 130 8.56 -16.35 15.29
C CYS A 130 8.60 -15.67 16.66
N GLY A 131 9.71 -15.83 17.39
CA GLY A 131 9.80 -15.36 18.77
C GLY A 131 8.72 -16.01 19.66
N GLN A 132 7.86 -15.18 20.26
CA GLN A 132 6.73 -15.62 21.07
C GLN A 132 5.43 -15.78 20.25
N ASP A 133 5.41 -15.28 19.02
CA ASP A 133 4.22 -15.28 18.18
C ASP A 133 4.07 -16.62 17.45
N SER A 134 2.84 -17.07 17.33
CA SER A 134 2.47 -18.32 16.68
C SER A 134 1.29 -18.09 15.74
N TYR A 135 1.46 -18.51 14.49
CA TYR A 135 0.52 -18.28 13.40
C TYR A 135 -0.01 -19.62 12.89
N PRO A 136 -1.22 -20.05 13.29
CA PRO A 136 -1.90 -21.17 12.65
C PRO A 136 -2.32 -20.76 11.24
N VAL A 137 -1.72 -21.36 10.23
CA VAL A 137 -1.88 -20.99 8.81
C VAL A 137 -2.17 -22.22 7.93
N HIS A 138 -2.58 -21.95 6.70
CA HIS A 138 -3.01 -22.95 5.73
C HIS A 138 -1.94 -23.12 4.66
N LYS A 139 -1.43 -24.34 4.48
CA LYS A 139 -0.49 -24.68 3.40
C LYS A 139 -1.06 -24.32 2.04
N ALA A 140 -2.35 -24.54 1.84
CA ALA A 140 -3.06 -24.22 0.60
C ALA A 140 -3.05 -22.72 0.26
N ILE A 141 -2.84 -21.84 1.24
CA ILE A 141 -2.76 -20.38 1.04
C ILE A 141 -1.30 -19.92 0.98
N VAL A 142 -0.47 -20.39 1.90
CA VAL A 142 0.92 -19.91 2.05
C VAL A 142 1.86 -20.51 1.00
N CYS A 143 1.78 -21.83 0.74
CA CYS A 143 2.72 -22.51 -0.15
C CYS A 143 2.65 -22.03 -1.61
N PRO A 144 1.47 -21.78 -2.22
CA PRO A 144 1.42 -21.25 -3.58
C PRO A 144 2.03 -19.85 -3.74
N GLN A 145 2.13 -19.09 -2.64
CA GLN A 145 2.67 -17.73 -2.64
C GLN A 145 4.16 -17.68 -2.23
N SER A 146 4.74 -18.81 -1.82
CA SER A 146 6.13 -18.86 -1.36
C SER A 146 6.79 -20.18 -1.75
N ALA A 147 7.79 -20.09 -2.62
CA ALA A 147 8.59 -21.27 -3.00
C ALA A 147 9.32 -21.88 -1.79
N TYR A 148 9.71 -21.05 -0.82
CA TYR A 148 10.29 -21.52 0.44
C TYR A 148 9.31 -22.40 1.22
N PHE A 149 8.11 -21.88 1.54
CA PHE A 149 7.11 -22.63 2.30
C PHE A 149 6.64 -23.88 1.53
N ALA A 150 6.47 -23.78 0.21
CA ALA A 150 6.16 -24.94 -0.61
C ALA A 150 7.23 -26.03 -0.50
N THR A 151 8.50 -25.66 -0.54
CA THR A 151 9.62 -26.62 -0.44
C THR A 151 9.70 -27.22 0.97
N ALA A 152 9.57 -26.39 2.01
CA ALA A 152 9.58 -26.82 3.39
C ALA A 152 8.44 -27.82 3.70
N CYS A 153 7.25 -27.61 3.12
CA CYS A 153 6.08 -28.45 3.37
C CYS A 153 5.91 -29.67 2.46
N LYS A 154 6.55 -29.72 1.28
CA LYS A 154 6.38 -30.84 0.31
C LYS A 154 7.25 -32.07 0.57
N GLY A 155 8.30 -31.97 1.37
CA GLY A 155 9.33 -33.01 1.50
C GLY A 155 9.27 -33.87 2.76
N SER A 156 10.25 -34.77 2.87
CA SER A 156 10.55 -35.58 4.07
C SER A 156 11.15 -34.76 5.23
N PHE A 157 11.26 -33.45 5.07
CA PHE A 157 11.81 -32.55 6.08
C PHE A 157 10.95 -32.55 7.33
N LYS A 158 11.53 -32.12 8.45
CA LYS A 158 10.86 -32.12 9.75
C LYS A 158 9.55 -31.34 9.66
N GLU A 159 9.58 -30.20 8.99
CA GLU A 159 8.50 -29.24 8.79
C GLU A 159 7.31 -29.86 8.05
N GLY A 160 7.57 -30.64 6.98
CA GLY A 160 6.54 -31.37 6.24
C GLY A 160 5.83 -32.44 7.10
N ARG A 161 6.56 -33.05 8.05
CA ARG A 161 6.04 -34.09 8.94
C ARG A 161 5.35 -33.52 10.19
N THR A 162 5.93 -32.50 10.80
CA THR A 162 5.42 -31.89 12.04
C THR A 162 4.34 -30.85 11.76
N GLY A 163 4.31 -30.29 10.54
CA GLY A 163 3.46 -29.14 10.23
C GLY A 163 3.89 -27.91 11.02
N GLU A 164 5.18 -27.77 11.35
CA GLU A 164 5.69 -26.66 12.15
C GLU A 164 6.96 -26.08 11.52
N ILE A 165 7.00 -24.75 11.37
CA ILE A 165 8.15 -24.01 10.84
C ILE A 165 8.52 -22.91 11.85
N SER A 166 9.81 -22.81 12.19
CA SER A 166 10.32 -21.79 13.09
C SER A 166 11.20 -20.78 12.35
N LEU A 167 10.80 -19.51 12.36
CA LEU A 167 11.49 -18.40 11.70
C LEU A 167 12.35 -17.65 12.74
N LEU A 168 13.31 -18.37 13.33
CA LEU A 168 14.19 -17.83 14.37
C LEU A 168 15.14 -16.77 13.77
N GLY A 169 15.25 -15.63 14.46
CA GLY A 169 16.16 -14.54 14.10
C GLY A 169 15.60 -13.51 13.12
N ASP A 170 14.36 -13.68 12.64
CA ASP A 170 13.66 -12.61 11.92
C ASP A 170 12.89 -11.68 12.87
N ASP A 171 12.58 -10.49 12.38
CA ASP A 171 11.75 -9.52 13.09
C ASP A 171 10.30 -10.03 13.23
N PRO A 172 9.79 -10.24 14.46
CA PRO A 172 8.42 -10.70 14.68
C PRO A 172 7.36 -9.79 14.06
N GLN A 173 7.58 -8.47 14.02
CA GLN A 173 6.62 -7.55 13.46
C GLN A 173 6.50 -7.72 11.94
N ALA A 174 7.62 -7.78 11.22
CA ALA A 174 7.65 -8.04 9.80
C ALA A 174 7.09 -9.44 9.46
N VAL A 175 7.42 -10.48 10.25
CA VAL A 175 6.85 -11.83 10.06
C VAL A 175 5.33 -11.80 10.22
N GLY A 176 4.81 -11.15 11.26
CA GLY A 176 3.37 -11.00 11.45
C GLY A 176 2.68 -10.31 10.27
N ARG A 177 3.33 -9.29 9.67
CA ARG A 177 2.81 -8.63 8.46
C ARG A 177 2.92 -9.49 7.20
N MET A 178 3.95 -10.32 7.06
CA MET A 178 4.03 -11.32 5.99
C MET A 178 2.92 -12.37 6.11
N MET A 179 2.65 -12.85 7.33
CA MET A 179 1.54 -13.78 7.57
C MET A 179 0.20 -13.15 7.23
N PHE A 180 -0.03 -11.90 7.65
CA PHE A 180 -1.21 -11.14 7.29
C PHE A 180 -1.35 -10.98 5.76
N TYR A 181 -0.24 -10.67 5.07
CA TYR A 181 -0.22 -10.49 3.62
C TYR A 181 -0.70 -11.72 2.85
N PHE A 182 -0.33 -12.94 3.26
CA PHE A 182 -0.75 -14.16 2.56
C PHE A 182 -2.27 -14.31 2.43
N TYR A 183 -3.05 -13.67 3.32
CA TYR A 183 -4.51 -13.74 3.32
C TYR A 183 -5.18 -12.46 2.83
N HIS A 184 -4.51 -11.32 2.96
CA HIS A 184 -5.10 -10.01 2.67
C HIS A 184 -4.57 -9.39 1.37
N ARG A 185 -3.46 -9.92 0.84
CA ARG A 185 -2.73 -9.38 -0.33
C ARG A 185 -2.20 -7.96 -0.13
N ASP A 186 -2.18 -7.49 1.10
CA ASP A 186 -1.64 -6.20 1.51
C ASP A 186 -1.08 -6.27 2.94
N TYR A 187 -0.26 -5.29 3.32
CA TYR A 187 0.23 -5.11 4.69
C TYR A 187 0.36 -3.62 5.06
N THR A 188 0.18 -3.28 6.33
CA THR A 188 0.44 -1.92 6.84
C THR A 188 1.69 -1.92 7.72
N TRP A 189 2.47 -0.84 7.71
CA TRP A 189 3.60 -0.69 8.63
C TRP A 189 3.10 -0.24 10.01
N GLU A 190 2.02 0.55 10.06
CA GLU A 190 1.37 0.94 11.31
C GLU A 190 0.73 -0.27 12.00
N PRO A 191 0.84 -0.37 13.33
CA PRO A 191 -0.07 -1.18 14.14
C PRO A 191 -1.51 -0.77 13.83
N PRO A 192 -2.48 -1.71 13.75
CA PRO A 192 -3.87 -1.31 13.83
C PRO A 192 -4.02 -0.48 15.11
N LEU A 193 -4.51 0.76 14.99
CA LEU A 193 -4.75 1.65 16.13
C LEU A 193 -5.41 0.82 17.24
N SER A 194 -4.74 0.75 18.39
CA SER A 194 -5.20 0.00 19.56
C SER A 194 -6.64 0.40 19.86
N GLY A 195 -7.59 -0.50 19.58
CA GLY A 195 -9.02 -0.17 19.64
C GLY A 195 -9.98 -1.21 19.05
N SER A 196 -9.50 -2.34 18.55
CA SER A 196 -10.37 -3.46 18.14
C SER A 196 -9.80 -4.80 18.56
N VAL A 197 -9.38 -4.90 19.82
CA VAL A 197 -9.43 -6.17 20.54
C VAL A 197 -10.82 -6.26 21.14
N PRO A 198 -11.69 -7.21 20.73
CA PRO A 198 -12.92 -7.47 21.45
C PRO A 198 -12.53 -8.17 22.76
N GLY A 199 -12.56 -7.42 23.88
CA GLY A 199 -12.43 -8.03 25.20
C GLY A 199 -11.64 -7.28 26.28
N SER A 200 -11.21 -6.03 26.08
CA SER A 200 -10.53 -5.28 27.14
C SER A 200 -11.31 -4.02 27.54
N THR A 201 -12.21 -4.18 28.51
CA THR A 201 -12.80 -3.09 29.29
C THR A 201 -11.75 -2.49 30.20
N ILE A 202 -11.29 -1.27 29.95
CA ILE A 202 -10.94 -0.30 31.01
C ILE A 202 -11.37 1.08 30.54
N GLY A 203 -12.31 1.66 31.28
CA GLY A 203 -12.70 3.07 31.17
C GLY A 203 -11.63 3.97 31.77
N GLY A 204 -11.44 5.12 31.14
CA GLY A 204 -10.62 6.21 31.63
C GLY A 204 -11.09 7.48 30.95
N VAL A 205 -11.65 8.38 31.75
CA VAL A 205 -12.14 9.70 31.39
C VAL A 205 -10.95 10.55 30.96
N PHE A 206 -11.03 11.24 29.82
CA PHE A 206 -10.10 12.32 29.48
C PHE A 206 -10.82 13.64 29.68
N GLU A 207 -10.43 14.35 30.73
CA GLU A 207 -10.73 15.76 30.94
C GLU A 207 -9.86 16.62 30.01
N ASP A 208 -10.47 17.74 29.68
CA ASP A 208 -10.10 18.81 28.78
C ASP A 208 -8.87 19.58 29.30
N ASP A 209 -7.80 19.68 28.51
CA ASP A 209 -6.79 20.72 28.67
C ASP A 209 -6.03 20.94 27.34
N GLN A 210 -6.28 22.09 26.73
CA GLN A 210 -5.70 22.55 25.48
C GLN A 210 -4.79 23.77 25.74
N ALA A 211 -3.48 23.56 25.73
CA ALA A 211 -2.46 24.54 25.37
C ALA A 211 -1.09 23.85 25.37
N ASP A 212 -0.54 23.56 24.17
CA ASP A 212 0.88 23.38 23.83
C ASP A 212 0.98 22.57 22.52
N LEU A 213 0.78 23.24 21.38
CA LEU A 213 0.92 22.68 20.04
C LEU A 213 1.96 23.50 19.26
N ASP A 214 3.26 23.15 19.29
CA ASP A 214 4.19 23.61 18.23
C ASP A 214 5.56 22.91 18.03
N GLU A 215 5.95 21.82 18.72
CA GLU A 215 7.20 21.09 18.37
C GLU A 215 7.08 19.55 18.41
N SER A 216 6.08 19.02 19.12
CA SER A 216 5.85 17.57 19.26
C SER A 216 5.23 16.91 18.03
N PHE A 217 4.63 17.70 17.13
CA PHE A 217 3.89 17.19 15.97
C PHE A 217 4.83 16.82 14.81
N ASP A 218 5.82 17.66 14.51
CA ASP A 218 6.80 17.39 13.45
C ASP A 218 7.75 16.25 13.80
N HIS A 219 8.15 16.12 15.07
CA HIS A 219 8.99 15.01 15.52
C HIS A 219 8.28 13.65 15.38
N ASN A 220 6.98 13.58 15.68
CA ASN A 220 6.17 12.38 15.54
C ASN A 220 6.00 11.96 14.07
N LEU A 221 5.80 12.92 13.16
CA LEU A 221 5.71 12.65 11.71
C LEU A 221 7.04 12.14 11.13
N GLN A 222 8.18 12.73 11.52
CA GLN A 222 9.50 12.25 11.09
C GLN A 222 9.78 10.82 11.61
N ASP A 223 9.48 10.55 12.88
CA ASP A 223 9.62 9.21 13.47
C ASP A 223 8.69 8.18 12.81
N GLN A 224 7.47 8.58 12.46
CA GLN A 224 6.53 7.74 11.70
C GLN A 224 7.07 7.42 10.29
N MET A 225 7.60 8.39 9.57
CA MET A 225 8.14 8.15 8.23
C MET A 225 9.45 7.34 8.26
N HIS A 226 10.30 7.52 9.29
CA HIS A 226 11.44 6.66 9.55
C HIS A 226 11.03 5.20 9.75
N SER A 227 9.97 5.00 10.54
CA SER A 227 9.37 3.69 10.77
C SER A 227 8.86 3.08 9.46
N ALA A 228 8.20 3.86 8.60
CA ALA A 228 7.67 3.38 7.32
C ALA A 228 8.78 2.91 6.34
N LEU A 229 9.80 3.73 6.09
CA LEU A 229 10.91 3.41 5.17
C LEU A 229 11.69 2.16 5.63
N SER A 230 12.05 2.14 6.92
CA SER A 230 12.75 1.02 7.53
C SER A 230 11.91 -0.26 7.49
N PHE A 231 10.61 -0.15 7.79
CA PHE A 231 9.70 -1.29 7.76
C PHE A 231 9.52 -1.86 6.36
N HIS A 232 9.33 -1.02 5.34
CA HIS A 232 9.22 -1.50 3.96
C HIS A 232 10.51 -2.16 3.48
N THR A 233 11.67 -1.62 3.87
CA THR A 233 12.98 -2.24 3.61
C THR A 233 13.10 -3.62 4.27
N ALA A 234 12.65 -3.76 5.52
CA ALA A 234 12.62 -5.04 6.22
C ALA A 234 11.67 -6.04 5.53
N MET A 235 10.47 -5.61 5.13
CA MET A 235 9.52 -6.45 4.40
C MET A 235 10.06 -6.91 3.04
N TYR A 236 10.84 -6.07 2.35
CA TYR A 236 11.51 -6.44 1.11
C TYR A 236 12.52 -7.56 1.30
N ALA A 237 13.40 -7.42 2.29
CA ALA A 237 14.39 -8.43 2.63
C ALA A 237 13.73 -9.74 3.08
N LEU A 238 12.65 -9.64 3.86
CA LEU A 238 11.87 -10.78 4.32
C LEU A 238 11.20 -11.51 3.15
N ALA A 239 10.58 -10.76 2.23
CA ALA A 239 9.95 -11.32 1.04
C ALA A 239 10.94 -12.00 0.10
N ASP A 240 12.15 -11.45 -0.02
CA ASP A 240 13.23 -12.09 -0.79
C ASP A 240 13.69 -13.39 -0.11
N LYS A 241 13.97 -13.35 1.20
CA LYS A 241 14.38 -14.51 2.01
C LYS A 241 13.38 -15.67 1.90
N TYR A 242 12.10 -15.37 1.96
CA TYR A 242 11.01 -16.35 1.90
C TYR A 242 10.44 -16.57 0.51
N LEU A 243 11.08 -16.01 -0.53
CA LEU A 243 10.73 -16.20 -1.93
C LEU A 243 9.25 -15.91 -2.20
N VAL A 244 8.80 -14.71 -1.81
CA VAL A 244 7.44 -14.18 -2.00
C VAL A 244 7.50 -12.98 -2.98
N PRO A 245 7.54 -13.22 -4.31
CA PRO A 245 7.82 -12.18 -5.29
C PRO A 245 6.82 -11.02 -5.27
N GLU A 246 5.54 -11.31 -5.10
CA GLU A 246 4.49 -10.28 -5.10
C GLU A 246 4.53 -9.41 -3.84
N LEU A 247 4.97 -9.96 -2.70
CA LEU A 247 5.22 -9.18 -1.49
C LEU A 247 6.45 -8.30 -1.66
N LYS A 248 7.51 -8.83 -2.28
CA LYS A 248 8.73 -8.08 -2.60
C LYS A 248 8.40 -6.88 -3.49
N ALA A 249 7.60 -7.08 -4.55
CA ALA A 249 7.13 -6.01 -5.43
C ALA A 249 6.22 -5.00 -4.71
N LEU A 250 5.33 -5.46 -3.82
CA LEU A 250 4.50 -4.58 -3.00
C LEU A 250 5.36 -3.72 -2.06
N ALA A 251 6.41 -4.29 -1.47
CA ALA A 251 7.32 -3.56 -0.59
C ALA A 251 8.10 -2.45 -1.32
N VAL A 252 8.55 -2.70 -2.55
CA VAL A 252 9.12 -1.65 -3.42
C VAL A 252 8.10 -0.55 -3.66
N THR A 253 6.87 -0.97 -4.00
CA THR A 253 5.81 -0.02 -4.31
C THR A 253 5.55 0.89 -3.12
N LYS A 254 5.37 0.35 -1.91
CA LYS A 254 5.14 1.10 -0.66
C LYS A 254 6.34 1.97 -0.25
N PHE A 255 7.54 1.44 -0.39
CA PHE A 255 8.77 2.20 -0.17
C PHE A 255 8.87 3.42 -1.08
N ARG A 256 8.49 3.30 -2.37
CA ARG A 256 8.53 4.42 -3.32
C ARG A 256 7.73 5.63 -2.87
N VAL A 257 6.49 5.49 -2.41
CA VAL A 257 5.74 6.67 -1.94
C VAL A 257 6.23 7.15 -0.59
N ALA A 258 6.63 6.26 0.32
CA ALA A 258 7.25 6.69 1.56
C ALA A 258 8.50 7.56 1.27
N ALA A 259 9.36 7.10 0.36
CA ALA A 259 10.58 7.80 -0.04
C ALA A 259 10.29 9.13 -0.75
N ARG A 260 9.37 9.16 -1.73
CA ARG A 260 8.96 10.41 -2.39
C ARG A 260 8.28 11.39 -1.44
N GLY A 261 7.57 10.90 -0.43
CA GLY A 261 6.93 11.75 0.59
C GLY A 261 7.90 12.28 1.65
N SER A 262 9.08 11.69 1.81
CA SER A 262 10.05 12.01 2.86
C SER A 262 11.49 12.17 2.37
N TRP A 263 11.68 12.51 1.09
CA TRP A 263 12.99 12.53 0.44
C TRP A 263 14.00 13.45 1.15
N SER A 264 13.55 14.57 1.72
CA SER A 264 14.40 15.55 2.42
C SER A 264 14.68 15.17 3.87
N ALA A 265 14.02 14.15 4.40
CA ALA A 265 14.26 13.68 5.76
C ALA A 265 15.56 12.88 5.82
N ARG A 266 16.33 13.05 6.91
CA ARG A 266 17.53 12.24 7.20
C ARG A 266 17.28 10.73 7.08
N HIS A 267 16.09 10.31 7.45
CA HIS A 267 15.61 8.94 7.40
C HIS A 267 15.58 8.34 5.99
N PHE A 268 15.35 9.15 4.95
CA PHE A 268 15.48 8.69 3.56
C PHE A 268 16.92 8.26 3.26
N LEU A 269 17.91 9.05 3.71
CA LEU A 269 19.34 8.75 3.51
C LEU A 269 19.78 7.51 4.30
N ASP A 270 19.31 7.35 5.54
CA ASP A 270 19.55 6.13 6.34
C ASP A 270 18.98 4.89 5.63
N SER A 271 17.76 4.98 5.11
CA SER A 271 17.13 3.89 4.36
C SER A 271 17.86 3.59 3.04
N THR A 272 18.39 4.63 2.36
CA THR A 272 19.22 4.49 1.16
C THR A 272 20.48 3.70 1.46
N GLN A 273 21.18 4.04 2.55
CA GLN A 273 22.36 3.30 2.98
C GLN A 273 22.00 1.85 3.29
N LYS A 274 20.88 1.61 3.96
CA LYS A 274 20.42 0.25 4.25
C LYS A 274 20.15 -0.54 2.96
N VAL A 275 19.39 0.02 2.03
CA VAL A 275 19.07 -0.61 0.74
C VAL A 275 20.35 -1.01 0.00
N TYR A 276 21.33 -0.11 -0.14
CA TYR A 276 22.56 -0.40 -0.88
C TYR A 276 23.53 -1.34 -0.16
N THR A 277 23.42 -1.48 1.17
CA THR A 277 24.27 -2.39 1.96
C THR A 277 23.64 -3.75 2.20
N SER A 278 22.30 -3.89 2.09
CA SER A 278 21.58 -5.15 2.30
C SER A 278 21.11 -5.84 1.03
N THR A 279 21.34 -5.25 -0.15
CA THR A 279 20.99 -5.84 -1.44
C THR A 279 22.22 -5.97 -2.34
N PRO A 280 22.33 -7.00 -3.20
CA PRO A 280 23.38 -7.05 -4.22
C PRO A 280 23.08 -6.09 -5.39
N GLU A 281 24.08 -5.78 -6.22
CA GLU A 281 23.92 -4.88 -7.37
C GLU A 281 22.90 -5.35 -8.41
N THR A 282 22.71 -6.67 -8.52
CA THR A 282 21.71 -7.29 -9.40
C THR A 282 20.29 -7.10 -8.90
N ASP A 283 20.11 -6.79 -7.61
CA ASP A 283 18.79 -6.55 -7.04
C ASP A 283 18.41 -5.08 -7.18
N ARG A 284 17.70 -4.78 -8.28
CA ARG A 284 17.37 -3.41 -8.69
C ARG A 284 16.12 -2.81 -8.06
N GLY A 285 15.29 -3.59 -7.36
CA GLY A 285 13.95 -3.15 -6.94
C GLY A 285 13.93 -1.84 -6.13
N MET A 286 14.47 -1.85 -4.91
CA MET A 286 14.54 -0.63 -4.09
C MET A 286 15.67 0.32 -4.51
N ARG A 287 16.74 -0.20 -5.12
CA ARG A 287 17.87 0.61 -5.60
C ARG A 287 17.43 1.60 -6.68
N ASP A 288 16.61 1.14 -7.62
CA ASP A 288 16.05 1.99 -8.68
C ASP A 288 15.14 3.07 -8.10
N VAL A 289 14.33 2.75 -7.08
CA VAL A 289 13.50 3.74 -6.39
C VAL A 289 14.34 4.83 -5.73
N VAL A 290 15.44 4.48 -5.06
CA VAL A 290 16.36 5.47 -4.49
C VAL A 290 16.90 6.38 -5.59
N VAL A 291 17.34 5.82 -6.72
CA VAL A 291 17.84 6.60 -7.86
C VAL A 291 16.75 7.50 -8.43
N GLU A 292 15.52 7.01 -8.60
CA GLU A 292 14.35 7.80 -9.02
C GLU A 292 14.18 9.03 -8.10
N VAL A 293 14.30 8.87 -6.78
CA VAL A 293 14.17 9.99 -5.83
C VAL A 293 15.28 11.02 -6.00
N PHE A 294 16.54 10.60 -6.16
CA PHE A 294 17.65 11.53 -6.48
C PHE A 294 17.46 12.24 -7.82
N GLN A 295 16.76 11.62 -8.77
CA GLN A 295 16.45 12.22 -10.06
C GLN A 295 15.35 13.25 -10.00
N GLU A 296 14.30 12.95 -9.25
CA GLU A 296 13.18 13.84 -9.02
C GLU A 296 13.57 15.04 -8.14
N HIS A 297 14.56 14.86 -7.26
CA HIS A 297 15.01 15.85 -6.28
C HIS A 297 16.53 16.08 -6.39
N ILE A 298 16.95 16.78 -7.44
CA ILE A 298 18.38 17.12 -7.67
C ILE A 298 18.97 17.93 -6.51
N GLU A 299 18.13 18.69 -5.80
CA GLU A 299 18.48 19.47 -4.60
C GLU A 299 19.04 18.60 -3.46
N LEU A 300 18.82 17.28 -3.48
CA LEU A 300 19.53 16.36 -2.59
C LEU A 300 21.05 16.47 -2.74
N LEU A 301 21.56 16.76 -3.93
CA LEU A 301 23.01 16.93 -4.15
C LEU A 301 23.58 18.18 -3.48
N ASP A 302 22.73 19.14 -3.12
CA ASP A 302 23.14 20.33 -2.37
C ASP A 302 23.24 20.06 -0.85
N MET A 303 22.63 18.99 -0.36
CA MET A 303 22.67 18.61 1.06
C MET A 303 23.99 17.90 1.40
N GLU A 304 24.65 18.31 2.49
CA GLU A 304 25.95 17.73 2.89
C GLU A 304 25.79 16.26 3.30
N GLU A 305 24.70 15.92 3.97
CA GLU A 305 24.39 14.57 4.41
C GLU A 305 24.24 13.61 3.22
N ALA A 306 23.53 14.03 2.17
CA ALA A 306 23.36 13.24 0.95
C ALA A 306 24.70 13.09 0.21
N ARG A 307 25.50 14.16 0.12
CA ARG A 307 26.86 14.09 -0.44
C ARG A 307 27.75 13.13 0.33
N GLN A 308 27.63 13.08 1.65
CA GLN A 308 28.38 12.14 2.49
C GLN A 308 27.95 10.69 2.24
N VAL A 309 26.65 10.43 2.09
CA VAL A 309 26.14 9.10 1.70
C VAL A 309 26.66 8.68 0.33
N LEU A 310 26.66 9.57 -0.66
CA LEU A 310 27.22 9.28 -1.99
C LEU A 310 28.72 8.95 -1.91
N LYS A 311 29.53 9.76 -1.22
CA LYS A 311 30.96 9.52 -1.02
C LYS A 311 31.26 8.16 -0.37
N THR A 312 30.37 7.67 0.49
CA THR A 312 30.56 6.39 1.22
C THR A 312 29.98 5.18 0.49
N LEU A 313 29.12 5.39 -0.52
CA LEU A 313 28.47 4.32 -1.28
C LEU A 313 28.80 4.45 -2.78
N PRO A 314 29.91 3.86 -3.25
CA PRO A 314 30.33 3.96 -4.65
C PRO A 314 29.29 3.44 -5.64
N ALA A 315 28.57 2.35 -5.30
CA ALA A 315 27.52 1.80 -6.15
C ALA A 315 26.34 2.76 -6.33
N LEU A 316 25.91 3.43 -5.25
CA LEU A 316 24.87 4.47 -5.33
C LEU A 316 25.36 5.65 -6.18
N THR A 317 26.58 6.13 -5.95
CA THR A 317 27.16 7.22 -6.73
C THR A 317 27.21 6.88 -8.21
N TYR A 318 27.64 5.67 -8.56
CA TYR A 318 27.65 5.19 -9.93
C TYR A 318 26.24 5.18 -10.53
N ASP A 319 25.26 4.60 -9.82
CA ASP A 319 23.88 4.50 -10.30
C ASP A 319 23.25 5.89 -10.52
N VAL A 320 23.41 6.80 -9.55
CA VAL A 320 22.91 8.19 -9.65
C VAL A 320 23.59 8.93 -10.80
N LEU A 321 24.91 8.80 -10.98
CA LEU A 321 25.65 9.46 -12.05
C LEU A 321 25.21 8.96 -13.44
N ILE A 322 25.13 7.64 -13.63
CA ILE A 322 24.72 7.04 -14.90
C ILE A 322 23.28 7.41 -15.23
N SER A 323 22.40 7.36 -14.23
CA SER A 323 20.99 7.71 -14.42
C SER A 323 20.84 9.22 -14.71
N GLY A 324 21.59 10.08 -14.03
CA GLY A 324 21.64 11.52 -14.29
C GLY A 324 22.13 11.86 -15.70
N HIS A 325 23.22 11.21 -16.16
CA HIS A 325 23.73 11.38 -17.52
C HIS A 325 22.69 11.01 -18.58
N ARG A 326 21.99 9.88 -18.39
CA ARG A 326 20.91 9.44 -19.29
C ARG A 326 19.73 10.43 -19.35
N ASN A 327 19.50 11.17 -18.26
CA ASN A 327 18.44 12.16 -18.14
C ASN A 327 18.92 13.60 -18.41
N GLY A 328 20.14 13.77 -18.92
CA GLY A 328 20.63 15.05 -19.41
C GLY A 328 21.06 16.03 -18.32
N TRP A 329 21.45 15.55 -17.13
CA TRP A 329 22.22 16.36 -16.18
C TRP A 329 23.47 16.89 -16.89
N ARG A 330 23.64 18.21 -16.92
CA ARG A 330 24.70 18.90 -17.64
C ARG A 330 25.79 19.40 -16.71
#